data_AF-A0A935B4J8-F1
#
_entry.id   AF-A0A935B4J8-F1
#
_cell.length_a   1.000
_cell.length_b   1.000
_cell.length_c   1.000
_cell.angle_alpha   90.00
_cell.angle_beta   90.00
_cell.angle_gamma   90.00
#
_symmetry.space_group_name_H-M   'P 1'
#
loop_
_entity.id
_entity.type
_entity.pdbx_description
1 polymer ?
#
loop_
_entity_poly.entity_id
_entity_poly.type
_entity_poly.pdbx_seq_one_letter_code
_entity_poly.pdbx_strand_id
1 'polypeptide(L)'
;MRPIDDRNRQSGIVSVAAALGTHEIELRLGSLREEHRDLDAAILALLGSGSIDQLQVARMKRRKLRIKDEIQLLESRLVPDIIA
;
A
#
# COMPACT_ATOMS: atom_id res chain seq x y z
N MET A 1 -3.50 -33.65 48.67
CA MET A 1 -2.39 -33.74 47.69
C MET A 1 -2.99 -33.98 46.31
N ARG A 2 -3.03 -32.96 45.44
CA ARG A 2 -3.37 -33.10 44.01
C ARG A 2 -2.18 -32.56 43.21
N PRO A 3 -1.67 -33.26 42.18
CA PRO A 3 -0.54 -32.78 41.41
C PRO A 3 -0.95 -31.66 40.45
N ILE A 4 -0.09 -30.66 40.45
CA ILE A 4 0.36 -29.77 39.37
C ILE A 4 -0.04 -30.28 37.97
N ASP A 5 -0.75 -29.45 37.21
CA ASP A 5 -0.52 -29.38 35.77
C ASP A 5 -0.73 -27.93 35.30
N ASP A 6 0.37 -27.18 35.44
CA ASP A 6 0.69 -25.90 34.83
C ASP A 6 0.72 -26.03 33.30
N ARG A 7 -0.45 -26.13 32.66
CA ARG A 7 -0.52 -26.10 31.20
C ARG A 7 -1.42 -24.96 30.71
N ASN A 8 -0.73 -23.84 30.54
CA ASN A 8 -0.78 -23.10 29.29
C ASN A 8 -2.08 -22.30 29.01
N ARG A 9 -2.28 -21.21 29.77
CA ARG A 9 -3.17 -20.10 29.36
C ARG A 9 -2.42 -18.95 28.67
N GLN A 10 -1.27 -19.21 28.05
CA GLN A 10 -0.57 -18.20 27.23
C GLN A 10 -1.07 -18.17 25.78
N SER A 11 -2.31 -18.60 25.52
CA SER A 11 -2.93 -18.50 24.21
C SER A 11 -3.64 -17.16 24.11
N GLY A 12 -3.09 -16.22 23.34
CA GLY A 12 -3.78 -14.97 23.02
C GLY A 12 -2.90 -13.82 22.53
N ILE A 13 -1.58 -13.85 22.73
CA ILE A 13 -0.69 -12.85 22.11
C ILE A 13 -0.35 -13.31 20.70
N VAL A 14 -1.37 -13.46 19.85
CA VAL A 14 -1.14 -13.57 18.41
C VAL A 14 -0.64 -12.20 17.95
N SER A 15 0.68 -12.08 17.86
CA SER A 15 1.49 -11.08 17.16
C SER A 15 0.84 -9.71 16.88
N VAL A 16 0.89 -8.80 17.86
CA VAL A 16 0.63 -7.36 17.63
C VAL A 16 1.64 -6.77 16.62
N ALA A 17 2.85 -7.33 16.54
CA ALA A 17 3.90 -6.87 15.65
C ALA A 17 3.56 -7.09 14.15
N ALA A 18 2.87 -8.17 13.80
CA ALA A 18 2.44 -8.42 12.42
C ALA A 18 1.35 -7.42 11.99
N ALA A 19 0.38 -7.14 12.87
CA ALA A 19 -0.72 -6.22 12.60
C ALA A 19 -0.29 -4.73 12.46
N LEU A 20 0.79 -4.31 13.13
CA LEU A 20 1.35 -2.97 12.94
C LEU A 20 1.97 -2.81 11.53
N GLY A 21 2.61 -3.86 11.01
CA GLY A 21 3.20 -3.85 9.67
C GLY A 21 2.17 -3.81 8.54
N THR A 22 1.05 -4.52 8.68
CA THR A 22 -0.03 -4.49 7.69
C THR A 22 -0.72 -3.13 7.64
N HIS A 23 -0.99 -2.52 8.80
CA HIS A 23 -1.59 -1.19 8.88
C HIS A 23 -0.72 -0.10 8.23
N GLU A 24 0.60 -0.16 8.41
CA GLU A 24 1.54 0.77 7.76
C GLU A 24 1.50 0.62 6.23
N ILE A 25 1.40 -0.61 5.72
CA ILE A 25 1.26 -0.88 4.28
C ILE A 25 -0.07 -0.33 3.74
N GLU A 26 -1.16 -0.47 4.48
CA GLU A 26 -2.47 0.07 4.11
C GLU A 26 -2.46 1.61 4.02
N LEU A 27 -1.85 2.28 5.01
CA LEU A 27 -1.69 3.74 5.01
C LEU A 27 -0.84 4.20 3.82
N ARG A 28 0.25 3.49 3.54
CA ARG A 28 1.12 3.75 2.39
C ARG A 28 0.36 3.56 1.07
N LEU A 29 -0.42 2.49 0.94
CA LEU A 29 -1.27 2.24 -0.22
C LEU A 29 -2.30 3.34 -0.43
N GLY A 30 -2.94 3.82 0.64
CA GLY A 30 -3.87 4.95 0.57
C GLY A 30 -3.21 6.19 -0.02
N SER A 31 -2.03 6.55 0.50
CA SER A 31 -1.26 7.71 0.04
C SER A 31 -0.83 7.57 -1.43
N LEU A 32 -0.33 6.40 -1.82
CA LEU A 32 0.10 6.14 -3.20
C LEU A 32 -1.08 6.17 -4.18
N ARG A 33 -2.26 5.66 -3.78
CA ARG A 33 -3.48 5.70 -4.60
C ARG A 33 -4.00 7.13 -4.80
N GLU A 34 -3.88 7.97 -3.78
CA GLU A 34 -4.19 9.40 -3.88
C GLU A 34 -3.22 10.08 -4.85
N GLU A 35 -1.90 9.95 -4.64
CA GLU A 35 -0.88 10.52 -5.52
C GLU A 35 -1.03 10.06 -6.98
N HIS A 36 -1.37 8.79 -7.20
CA HIS A 36 -1.65 8.25 -8.53
C HIS A 36 -2.85 8.93 -9.20
N ARG A 37 -3.95 9.16 -8.46
CA ARG A 37 -5.14 9.86 -8.98
C ARG A 37 -4.83 11.33 -9.29
N ASP A 38 -4.08 11.99 -8.43
CA ASP A 38 -3.69 13.40 -8.63
C ASP A 38 -2.80 13.56 -9.87
N LEU A 39 -1.86 12.65 -10.07
CA LEU A 39 -1.04 12.62 -11.29
C LEU A 39 -1.89 12.43 -12.54
N ASP A 40 -2.94 11.62 -12.47
CA ASP A 40 -3.84 11.42 -13.60
C ASP A 40 -4.64 12.69 -13.93
N ALA A 41 -5.22 13.31 -12.91
CA ALA A 41 -5.95 14.58 -13.07
C ALA A 41 -5.05 15.67 -13.66
N ALA A 42 -3.81 15.77 -13.16
CA ALA A 42 -2.85 16.75 -13.65
C ALA A 42 -2.37 16.47 -15.08
N ILE A 43 -2.19 15.19 -15.47
CA ILE A 43 -1.89 14.81 -16.87
C ILE A 43 -3.06 15.23 -17.78
N LEU A 44 -4.31 14.95 -17.39
CA LEU A 44 -5.50 15.33 -18.17
C LEU A 44 -5.61 16.84 -18.34
N ALA A 45 -5.37 17.62 -17.28
CA ALA A 45 -5.37 19.08 -17.34
C ALA A 45 -4.30 19.62 -18.29
N LEU A 46 -3.08 19.06 -18.25
CA LEU A 46 -1.98 19.42 -19.16
C LEU A 46 -2.34 19.12 -20.62
N LEU A 47 -2.94 17.96 -20.89
CA LEU A 47 -3.37 17.58 -22.24
C LEU A 47 -4.48 18.48 -22.78
N GLY A 48 -5.36 19.00 -21.92
CA GLY A 48 -6.44 19.92 -22.30
C GLY A 48 -6.01 21.39 -22.49
N SER A 49 -4.82 21.78 -22.04
CA SER A 49 -4.37 23.19 -22.02
C SER A 49 -3.91 23.77 -23.37
N GLY A 50 -3.90 22.97 -24.44
CA GLY A 50 -3.54 23.42 -25.80
C GLY A 50 -2.04 23.55 -26.08
N SER A 51 -1.22 23.88 -25.07
CA SER A 51 0.25 23.83 -25.13
C SER A 51 0.78 22.61 -24.37
N ILE A 52 0.86 21.47 -25.04
CA ILE A 52 1.34 20.23 -24.43
C ILE A 52 2.86 20.30 -24.26
N ASP A 53 3.33 20.52 -23.03
CA ASP A 53 4.70 20.18 -22.65
C ASP A 53 4.84 18.65 -22.61
N GLN A 54 5.23 18.08 -23.74
CA GLN A 54 5.39 16.63 -23.90
C GLN A 54 6.40 16.04 -22.92
N LEU A 55 7.45 16.80 -22.56
CA LEU A 55 8.47 16.34 -21.63
C LEU A 55 7.90 16.28 -20.20
N GLN A 56 7.10 17.27 -19.80
CA GLN A 56 6.38 17.26 -18.53
C GLN A 56 5.41 16.09 -18.46
N VAL A 57 4.58 15.89 -19.48
CA VAL A 57 3.66 14.75 -19.56
C VAL A 57 4.41 13.42 -19.48
N ALA A 58 5.54 13.27 -20.18
CA ALA A 58 6.36 12.06 -20.12
C ALA A 58 6.94 11.81 -18.72
N ARG A 59 7.41 12.86 -18.02
CA ARG A 59 7.88 12.74 -16.62
C ARG A 59 6.75 12.29 -15.69
N MET A 60 5.56 12.87 -15.83
CA MET A 60 4.40 12.52 -14.99
C MET A 60 3.92 11.10 -15.24
N LYS A 61 3.86 10.66 -16.51
CA LYS A 61 3.54 9.27 -16.86
C LYS A 61 4.54 8.27 -16.29
N ARG A 62 5.85 8.57 -16.33
CA ARG A 62 6.87 7.74 -15.69
C ARG A 62 6.68 7.65 -14.18
N ARG A 63 6.39 8.76 -13.51
CA ARG A 63 6.10 8.77 -12.08
C ARG A 63 4.84 7.94 -11.75
N LYS A 64 3.76 8.13 -12.53
CA LYS A 64 2.51 7.37 -12.42
C LYS A 64 2.75 5.86 -12.53
N LEU A 65 3.57 5.43 -13.49
CA LEU A 65 3.93 4.02 -13.67
C LEU A 65 4.65 3.46 -12.43
N ARG A 66 5.66 4.17 -11.91
CA ARG A 66 6.39 3.74 -10.71
C ARG A 66 5.49 3.59 -9.49
N ILE A 67 4.56 4.52 -9.30
CA ILE A 67 3.58 4.44 -8.19
C ILE A 67 2.65 3.25 -8.38
N LYS A 68 2.19 2.99 -9.60
CA LYS A 68 1.38 1.80 -9.90
C LYS A 68 2.14 0.52 -9.57
N ASP A 69 3.43 0.44 -9.95
CA ASP A 69 4.27 -0.72 -9.67
C ASP A 69 4.48 -0.90 -8.14
N GLU A 70 4.68 0.20 -7.40
CA GLU A 70 4.78 0.18 -5.92
C GLU A 70 3.47 -0.28 -5.27
N ILE A 71 2.32 0.21 -5.74
CA ILE A 71 0.99 -0.24 -5.29
C ILE A 71 0.85 -1.75 -5.49
N GLN A 72 1.17 -2.26 -6.68
CA GLN A 72 1.07 -3.69 -6.97
C GLN A 72 1.97 -4.54 -6.08
N LEU A 73 3.19 -4.06 -5.79
CA LEU A 73 4.11 -4.74 -4.89
C LEU A 73 3.57 -4.79 -3.45
N LEU A 74 3.01 -3.68 -2.96
CA LEU A 74 2.45 -3.59 -1.61
C LEU A 74 1.14 -4.39 -1.49
N GLU A 75 0.26 -4.35 -2.49
CA GLU A 75 -0.93 -5.19 -2.57
C GLU A 75 -0.55 -6.67 -2.56
N SER A 76 0.46 -7.06 -3.33
CA SER A 76 0.95 -8.44 -3.37
C SER A 76 1.55 -8.92 -2.04
N ARG A 77 1.96 -8.00 -1.14
CA ARG A 77 2.41 -8.32 0.22
C ARG A 77 1.26 -8.45 1.21
N LEU A 78 0.13 -7.77 0.98
CA LEU A 78 -1.08 -7.89 1.79
C LEU A 78 -1.94 -9.10 1.39
N VAL A 79 -2.04 -9.42 0.09
CA VAL A 79 -2.77 -10.60 -0.40
C VAL A 79 -2.43 -11.91 0.33
N PRO A 80 -1.15 -12.25 0.60
CA PRO A 80 -0.82 -13.46 1.37
C PRO A 80 -1.32 -13.43 2.83
N ASP A 81 -1.48 -12.25 3.45
CA ASP A 81 -2.00 -12.12 4.83
C ASP A 81 -3.54 -12.11 4.90
N ILE A 82 -4.24 -11.75 3.81
CA ILE A 82 -5.73 -11.66 3.79
C ILE A 82 -6.40 -13.03 3.54
N ILE A 83 -5.67 -14.02 2.99
CA ILE A 83 -6.19 -15.35 2.62
C ILE A 83 -5.56 -16.47 3.49
N ALA A 84 -4.86 -16.13 4.58
CA ALA A 84 -4.24 -17.10 5.50
C ALA A 84 -5.16 -17.47 6.69
#